data_AF-A0AAU4RGN8-F1
#
_entry.id   AF-A0AAU4RGN8-F1
#
_cell.length_a   1.000
_cell.length_b   1.000
_cell.length_c   1.000
_cell.angle_alpha   90.00
_cell.angle_beta   90.00
_cell.angle_gamma   90.00
#
_symmetry.space_group_name_H-M   'P 1'
#
loop_
_entity.id
_entity.type
_entity.pdbx_description
1 polymer ?
#
loop_
_entity_poly.entity_id
_entity_poly.type
_entity_poly.pdbx_seq_one_letter_code
_entity_poly.pdbx_strand_id
1 'polypeptide(L)'
;MTTTLVLSFGAVTVETVEASKPWVTAYELTGPRVKGVVEIAPQYDEPRVPGAREETAFELLPSAFEVAYGVNTWSRGGVSGTLEVLGSRLANSAIVHADQTDWRFGVRRIQTGIGDYPAPDGATARTREIIRALIEMHRRDRALVHEKAATLARSRRLDRLNAISREYREVDEMLRAIQARHANLQQRKALMADEWAFETAIDEAEPISVDYLG
;
A
#
# COMPACT_ATOMS: atom_id res chain seq x y z
N MET A 1 19.39 -22.08 4.07
CA MET A 1 19.00 -23.33 3.38
C MET A 1 19.48 -23.24 1.95
N THR A 2 20.20 -24.25 1.46
CA THR A 2 20.71 -24.28 0.09
C THR A 2 19.89 -25.28 -0.72
N THR A 3 19.37 -24.85 -1.86
CA THR A 3 18.55 -25.66 -2.78
C THR A 3 19.07 -25.49 -4.19
N THR A 4 18.97 -26.52 -5.03
CA THR A 4 19.36 -26.42 -6.45
C THR A 4 18.11 -26.47 -7.34
N LEU A 5 17.98 -25.48 -8.22
CA LEU A 5 16.99 -25.47 -9.29
C LEU A 5 17.62 -26.06 -10.55
N VAL A 6 17.00 -27.09 -11.11
CA VAL A 6 17.41 -27.66 -12.41
C VAL A 6 16.58 -26.98 -13.50
N LEU A 7 17.25 -26.17 -14.32
CA LEU A 7 16.64 -25.36 -15.38
C LEU A 7 17.15 -25.81 -16.75
N SER A 8 16.46 -25.42 -17.82
CA SER A 8 16.77 -25.79 -19.22
C SER A 8 18.19 -25.41 -19.67
N PHE A 9 18.80 -24.43 -19.01
CA PHE A 9 20.12 -23.90 -19.34
C PHE A 9 21.19 -24.23 -18.27
N GLY A 10 20.88 -25.08 -17.30
CA GLY A 10 21.81 -25.53 -16.26
C GLY A 10 21.23 -25.52 -14.85
N ALA A 11 22.05 -25.96 -13.90
CA ALA A 11 21.71 -25.91 -12.48
C ALA A 11 21.99 -24.51 -11.91
N VAL A 12 21.04 -23.99 -11.13
CA VAL A 12 21.19 -22.74 -10.37
C VAL A 12 21.06 -23.06 -8.88
N THR A 13 22.09 -22.75 -8.11
CA THR A 13 22.07 -22.84 -6.66
C THR A 13 21.32 -21.65 -6.09
N VAL A 14 20.48 -21.92 -5.10
CA VAL A 14 19.63 -20.97 -4.40
C VAL A 14 19.95 -21.03 -2.92
N GLU A 15 20.32 -19.90 -2.35
CA GLU A 15 20.58 -19.78 -0.91
C GLU A 15 19.72 -18.69 -0.32
N THR A 16 19.09 -18.98 0.83
CA THR A 16 18.39 -17.94 1.59
C THR A 16 19.41 -17.04 2.28
N VAL A 17 19.30 -15.74 2.05
CA VAL A 17 20.17 -14.73 2.64
C VAL A 17 19.36 -13.75 3.51
N GLU A 18 20.05 -12.85 4.20
CA GLU A 18 19.39 -11.80 4.99
C GLU A 18 18.53 -10.92 4.07
N ALA A 19 17.27 -10.74 4.46
CA ALA A 19 16.31 -9.97 3.69
C ALA A 19 16.31 -8.51 4.12
N SER A 20 15.98 -7.60 3.19
CA SER A 20 15.86 -6.17 3.48
C SER A 20 14.84 -5.83 4.55
N LYS A 21 13.83 -6.69 4.75
CA LYS A 21 12.72 -6.49 5.71
C LYS A 21 12.28 -7.81 6.34
N PRO A 22 11.68 -7.80 7.54
CA PRO A 22 11.33 -9.04 8.24
C PRO A 22 10.26 -9.90 7.53
N TRP A 23 9.37 -9.28 6.74
CA TRP A 23 8.37 -9.99 5.93
C TRP A 23 8.85 -10.34 4.52
N VAL A 24 10.11 -10.02 4.17
CA VAL A 24 10.70 -10.36 2.88
C VAL A 24 11.48 -11.67 3.00
N THR A 25 11.54 -12.40 1.91
CA THR A 25 12.46 -13.53 1.75
C THR A 25 13.43 -13.23 0.62
N ALA A 26 14.72 -13.25 0.92
CA ALA A 26 15.77 -13.00 -0.06
C ALA A 26 16.46 -14.31 -0.46
N TYR A 27 16.63 -14.47 -1.76
CA TYR A 27 17.26 -15.65 -2.37
C TYR A 27 18.46 -15.20 -3.21
N GLU A 28 19.64 -15.61 -2.81
CA GLU A 28 20.84 -15.49 -3.65
C GLU A 28 20.87 -16.65 -4.65
N LEU A 29 21.03 -16.29 -5.92
CA LEU A 29 21.07 -17.20 -7.05
C LEU A 29 22.48 -17.22 -7.64
N THR A 30 23.05 -18.42 -7.79
CA THR A 30 24.36 -18.61 -8.42
C THR A 30 24.32 -19.77 -9.41
N GLY A 31 24.69 -19.52 -10.66
CA GLY A 31 24.74 -20.54 -11.70
C GLY A 31 25.39 -20.06 -13.00
N PRO A 32 25.34 -20.87 -14.07
CA PRO A 32 25.94 -20.53 -15.36
C PRO A 32 25.37 -19.24 -15.96
N ARG A 33 26.14 -18.16 -15.89
CA ARG A 33 25.73 -16.81 -16.34
C ARG A 33 24.47 -16.29 -15.63
N VAL A 34 24.28 -16.69 -14.38
CA VAL A 34 23.22 -16.22 -13.47
C VAL A 34 23.87 -15.89 -12.14
N LYS A 35 23.69 -14.66 -11.66
CA LYS A 35 24.16 -14.24 -10.33
C LYS A 35 23.26 -13.15 -9.77
N GLY A 36 23.04 -13.15 -8.46
CA GLY A 36 22.46 -12.01 -7.75
C GLY A 36 21.30 -12.41 -6.86
N VAL A 37 20.63 -11.40 -6.29
CA VAL A 37 19.58 -11.62 -5.29
C VAL A 37 18.21 -11.35 -5.90
N VAL A 38 17.27 -12.23 -5.56
CA VAL A 38 15.83 -12.05 -5.80
C VAL A 38 15.13 -11.97 -4.46
N GLU A 39 14.38 -10.90 -4.25
CA GLU A 39 13.52 -10.74 -3.08
C GLU A 39 12.08 -11.07 -3.42
N ILE A 40 11.42 -11.78 -2.52
CA ILE A 40 10.00 -12.08 -2.58
C ILE A 40 9.32 -11.50 -1.34
N ALA A 41 8.36 -10.62 -1.55
CA ALA A 41 7.52 -10.06 -0.50
C ALA A 41 6.07 -10.49 -0.70
N PRO A 42 5.31 -10.76 0.37
CA PRO A 42 3.86 -10.79 0.27
C PRO A 42 3.34 -9.39 -0.11
N GLN A 43 2.22 -9.34 -0.84
CA GLN A 43 1.58 -8.12 -1.30
C GLN A 43 0.05 -8.30 -1.28
N TYR A 44 -0.69 -7.24 -0.95
CA TYR A 44 -2.15 -7.23 -1.07
C TYR A 44 -2.55 -6.93 -2.52
N ASP A 45 -3.61 -7.59 -3.00
CA ASP A 45 -4.24 -7.23 -4.27
C ASP A 45 -5.05 -5.94 -4.10
N GLU A 46 -4.35 -4.81 -4.06
CA GLU A 46 -4.99 -3.51 -4.09
C GLU A 46 -5.42 -3.24 -5.55
N PRO A 47 -6.72 -3.08 -5.85
CA PRO A 47 -7.14 -2.71 -7.19
C PRO A 47 -6.41 -1.41 -7.58
N ARG A 48 -5.72 -1.46 -8.72
CA ARG A 48 -5.15 -0.28 -9.38
C ARG A 48 -6.30 0.61 -9.85
N VAL A 49 -6.95 1.32 -8.94
CA VAL A 49 -7.90 2.36 -9.29
C VAL A 49 -7.07 3.63 -9.52
N PRO A 50 -6.97 4.14 -10.77
CA PRO A 50 -6.29 5.40 -11.02
C PRO A 50 -6.96 6.51 -10.19
N GLY A 51 -6.19 7.16 -9.31
CA GLY A 51 -6.70 8.21 -8.43
C GLY A 51 -7.13 7.76 -7.03
N ALA A 52 -7.24 6.45 -6.76
CA ALA A 52 -7.35 5.98 -5.38
C ALA A 52 -5.97 6.04 -4.73
N ARG A 53 -5.79 6.98 -3.80
CA ARG A 53 -4.59 7.06 -2.94
C ARG A 53 -4.62 6.05 -1.81
N GLU A 54 -5.76 5.40 -1.59
CA GLU A 54 -6.02 4.60 -0.40
C GLU A 54 -6.13 3.10 -0.73
N GLU A 55 -5.49 2.33 0.14
CA GLU A 55 -5.48 0.88 0.18
C GLU A 55 -6.91 0.36 0.47
N THR A 56 -7.60 -0.15 -0.55
CA THR A 56 -8.98 -0.69 -0.45
C THR A 56 -9.02 -2.15 0.00
N ALA A 57 -7.88 -2.75 0.33
CA ALA A 57 -7.78 -4.15 0.70
C ALA A 57 -8.43 -4.40 2.08
N PHE A 58 -9.69 -4.84 2.05
CA PHE A 58 -10.44 -5.42 3.19
C PHE A 58 -9.84 -6.74 3.70
N GLU A 59 -8.84 -7.29 2.98
CA GLU A 59 -8.21 -8.56 3.30
C GLU A 59 -7.32 -8.45 4.56
N LEU A 60 -7.43 -9.46 5.44
CA LEU A 60 -6.65 -9.56 6.67
C LEU A 60 -5.23 -10.08 6.42
N LEU A 61 -5.00 -10.76 5.30
CA LEU A 61 -3.70 -11.31 4.91
C LEU A 61 -3.42 -11.01 3.43
N PRO A 62 -2.15 -10.84 3.03
CA PRO A 62 -1.75 -10.65 1.63
C PRO A 62 -2.16 -11.79 0.68
N SER A 63 -2.72 -11.44 -0.47
CA SER A 63 -3.21 -12.35 -1.54
C SER A 63 -2.32 -12.39 -2.79
N ALA A 64 -1.09 -11.90 -2.70
CA ALA A 64 -0.13 -11.90 -3.80
C ALA A 64 1.31 -11.90 -3.27
N PHE A 65 2.26 -12.04 -4.20
CA PHE A 65 3.68 -11.82 -3.99
C PHE A 65 4.19 -10.75 -4.96
N GLU A 66 5.00 -9.84 -4.45
CA GLU A 66 5.91 -9.05 -5.27
C GLU A 66 7.24 -9.80 -5.36
N VAL A 67 7.75 -9.97 -6.58
CA VAL A 67 9.05 -10.60 -6.85
C VAL A 67 9.98 -9.57 -7.47
N ALA A 68 10.99 -9.14 -6.72
CA ALA A 68 11.99 -8.19 -7.16
C ALA A 68 13.29 -8.90 -7.53
N TYR A 69 13.65 -8.83 -8.80
CA TYR A 69 14.92 -9.31 -9.32
C TYR A 69 15.80 -8.16 -9.87
N GLY A 70 15.30 -6.92 -9.79
CA GLY A 70 16.00 -5.71 -10.19
C GLY A 70 15.68 -4.55 -9.23
N VAL A 71 16.29 -3.38 -9.49
CA VAL A 71 15.94 -2.15 -8.77
C VAL A 71 14.61 -1.63 -9.30
N ASN A 72 13.64 -1.38 -8.42
CA ASN A 72 12.36 -0.76 -8.77
C ASN A 72 12.05 0.38 -7.80
N THR A 73 11.98 1.61 -8.30
CA THR A 73 11.56 2.79 -7.53
C THR A 73 10.07 2.79 -7.19
N TRP A 74 9.27 1.93 -7.84
CA TRP A 74 7.82 1.82 -7.67
C TRP A 74 7.39 0.59 -6.86
N SER A 75 8.33 -0.11 -6.22
CA SER A 75 8.00 -1.27 -5.39
C SER A 75 7.19 -0.84 -4.16
N ARG A 76 5.95 -1.35 -4.03
CA ARG A 76 5.10 -1.11 -2.85
C ARG A 76 5.52 -1.97 -1.67
N GLY A 77 6.05 -3.17 -1.92
CA GLY A 77 6.69 -3.99 -0.90
C GLY A 77 8.01 -3.38 -0.41
N GLY A 78 8.57 -2.41 -1.16
CA GLY A 78 9.91 -1.86 -0.99
C GLY A 78 10.96 -2.95 -1.03
N VAL A 79 10.83 -3.83 -2.02
CA VAL A 79 11.75 -4.92 -2.35
C VAL A 79 12.63 -4.53 -3.53
N SER A 80 13.84 -5.06 -3.56
CA SER A 80 14.79 -4.85 -4.64
C SER A 80 15.60 -6.11 -4.92
N GLY A 81 15.96 -6.31 -6.17
CA GLY A 81 16.85 -7.40 -6.57
C GLY A 81 18.08 -6.91 -7.32
N THR A 82 19.03 -7.82 -7.48
CA THR A 82 20.30 -7.59 -8.18
C THR A 82 20.58 -8.67 -9.21
N LEU A 83 19.53 -9.38 -9.66
CA LEU A 83 19.67 -10.51 -10.57
C LEU A 83 20.25 -10.07 -11.91
N GLU A 84 21.35 -10.73 -12.26
CA GLU A 84 22.04 -10.63 -13.53
C GLU A 84 21.88 -11.95 -14.27
N VAL A 85 21.47 -11.85 -15.54
CA VAL A 85 21.29 -13.00 -16.43
C VAL A 85 22.00 -12.69 -17.74
N LEU A 86 22.92 -13.56 -18.15
CA LEU A 86 23.73 -13.38 -19.36
C LEU A 86 24.54 -12.08 -19.41
N GLY A 87 25.01 -11.56 -18.28
CA GLY A 87 25.76 -10.30 -18.25
C GLY A 87 24.90 -9.05 -18.22
N SER A 88 23.57 -9.20 -18.21
CA SER A 88 22.62 -8.07 -18.18
C SER A 88 21.93 -8.01 -16.82
N ARG A 89 22.06 -6.86 -16.16
CA ARG A 89 21.33 -6.57 -14.92
C ARG A 89 19.90 -6.20 -15.27
N LEU A 90 18.95 -6.91 -14.67
CA LEU A 90 17.55 -6.72 -14.96
C LEU A 90 17.01 -5.49 -14.23
N ALA A 91 16.28 -4.65 -14.95
CA ALA A 91 15.49 -3.56 -14.36
C ALA A 91 14.05 -4.08 -14.13
N ASN A 92 13.46 -3.67 -13.00
CA ASN A 92 12.07 -3.92 -12.57
C ASN A 92 11.79 -5.20 -11.76
N SER A 93 10.79 -5.07 -10.87
CA SER A 93 10.13 -6.16 -10.14
C SER A 93 8.85 -6.58 -10.87
N ALA A 94 8.39 -7.81 -10.62
CA ALA A 94 7.14 -8.34 -11.13
C ALA A 94 6.16 -8.64 -9.98
N ILE A 95 4.86 -8.41 -10.20
CA ILE A 95 3.80 -8.77 -9.25
C ILE A 95 3.19 -10.11 -9.68
N VAL A 96 3.00 -11.03 -8.74
CA VAL A 96 2.48 -12.38 -8.95
C VAL A 96 1.32 -12.60 -7.98
N HIS A 97 0.12 -12.87 -8.49
CA HIS A 97 -1.09 -13.04 -7.66
C HIS A 97 -1.24 -14.46 -7.10
N ALA A 98 -1.82 -14.56 -5.89
CA ALA A 98 -2.13 -15.81 -5.19
C ALA A 98 -3.38 -15.70 -4.26
N ASP A 99 -4.56 -16.06 -4.77
CA ASP A 99 -5.86 -16.01 -4.04
C ASP A 99 -5.89 -16.95 -2.79
N GLN A 100 -6.65 -16.54 -1.76
CA GLN A 100 -6.74 -17.13 -0.41
C GLN A 100 -7.97 -18.01 -0.13
N THR A 101 -8.94 -18.16 -1.02
CA THR A 101 -10.25 -18.73 -0.63
C THR A 101 -10.42 -20.25 -0.71
N ASP A 102 -9.42 -21.02 -1.16
CA ASP A 102 -9.43 -22.48 -1.09
C ASP A 102 -7.98 -22.97 -1.16
N TRP A 103 -7.56 -24.04 -0.48
CA TRP A 103 -6.18 -24.54 -0.50
C TRP A 103 -5.72 -25.13 -1.87
N ARG A 104 -6.21 -24.59 -2.99
CA ARG A 104 -5.94 -24.92 -4.38
C ARG A 104 -5.39 -23.67 -5.10
N PHE A 105 -4.13 -23.72 -5.52
CA PHE A 105 -3.40 -22.56 -6.02
C PHE A 105 -3.36 -22.52 -7.56
N GLY A 106 -3.89 -21.44 -8.15
CA GLY A 106 -3.72 -21.10 -9.55
C GLY A 106 -2.80 -19.89 -9.70
N VAL A 107 -1.64 -20.08 -10.35
CA VAL A 107 -0.75 -18.96 -10.71
C VAL A 107 -1.38 -18.17 -11.85
N ARG A 108 -1.95 -16.99 -11.59
CA ARG A 108 -2.33 -16.07 -12.66
C ARG A 108 -1.15 -15.15 -12.94
N ARG A 109 -0.42 -15.48 -14.02
CA ARG A 109 0.75 -14.77 -14.51
C ARG A 109 0.32 -13.40 -15.04
N ILE A 110 0.54 -12.32 -14.29
CA ILE A 110 0.46 -10.99 -14.89
C ILE A 110 1.73 -10.78 -15.72
N GLN A 111 1.51 -10.68 -17.02
CA GLN A 111 2.50 -10.49 -18.06
C GLN A 111 2.95 -9.01 -18.12
N THR A 112 3.33 -8.39 -17.00
CA THR A 112 3.84 -7.00 -17.02
C THR A 112 5.13 -6.91 -16.23
N GLY A 113 6.25 -7.04 -16.92
CA GLY A 113 7.58 -6.91 -16.32
C GLY A 113 8.73 -7.34 -17.24
N ILE A 114 8.46 -7.59 -18.52
CA ILE A 114 9.45 -8.03 -19.49
C ILE A 114 9.23 -7.24 -20.78
N GLY A 115 9.78 -6.03 -20.78
CA GLY A 115 9.79 -5.01 -21.82
C GLY A 115 10.15 -3.68 -21.11
N ASP A 116 11.11 -2.86 -21.51
CA ASP A 116 11.98 -2.80 -22.69
C ASP A 116 13.38 -2.34 -22.23
N TYR A 117 14.35 -3.24 -22.13
CA TYR A 117 15.75 -2.86 -22.01
C TYR A 117 16.61 -3.82 -22.85
N PRO A 118 17.72 -3.36 -23.44
CA PRO A 118 18.59 -4.18 -24.27
C PRO A 118 19.18 -5.32 -23.43
N ALA A 119 18.57 -6.49 -23.54
CA ALA A 119 19.05 -7.72 -22.94
C ALA A 119 19.53 -8.65 -24.07
N PRO A 120 20.61 -9.41 -23.88
CA PRO A 120 21.05 -10.41 -24.84
C PRO A 120 19.92 -11.39 -25.16
N ASP A 121 19.91 -11.92 -26.39
CA ASP A 121 18.94 -12.92 -26.82
C ASP A 121 18.86 -14.08 -25.82
N GLY A 122 17.64 -14.41 -25.40
CA GLY A 122 17.38 -15.48 -24.44
C GLY A 122 17.44 -15.09 -22.95
N ALA A 123 17.94 -13.91 -22.57
CA ALA A 123 17.98 -13.47 -21.17
C ALA A 123 16.56 -13.45 -20.56
N THR A 124 15.60 -12.89 -21.27
CA THR A 124 14.17 -12.90 -20.92
C THR A 124 13.62 -14.29 -20.63
N ALA A 125 13.94 -15.27 -21.49
CA ALA A 125 13.43 -16.63 -21.33
C ALA A 125 14.02 -17.30 -20.10
N ARG A 126 15.33 -17.15 -19.88
CA ARG A 126 16.03 -17.67 -18.70
C ARG A 126 15.50 -17.03 -17.42
N THR A 127 15.34 -15.71 -17.38
CA THR A 127 14.74 -15.01 -16.22
C THR A 127 13.35 -15.55 -15.91
N ARG A 128 12.49 -15.70 -16.92
CA ARG A 128 11.13 -16.25 -16.71
C ARG A 128 11.17 -17.65 -16.08
N GLU A 129 12.10 -18.47 -16.52
CA GLU A 129 12.27 -19.83 -16.02
C GLU A 129 12.77 -19.84 -14.58
N ILE A 130 13.82 -19.06 -14.27
CA ILE A 130 14.37 -18.87 -12.92
C ILE A 130 13.27 -18.41 -11.96
N ILE A 131 12.58 -17.32 -12.29
CA ILE A 131 11.57 -16.73 -11.42
C ILE A 131 10.41 -17.69 -11.20
N ARG A 132 9.97 -18.42 -12.23
CA ARG A 132 8.93 -19.45 -12.08
C ARG A 132 9.38 -20.54 -11.10
N ALA A 133 10.56 -21.11 -11.30
CA ALA A 133 11.09 -22.17 -10.46
C ALA A 133 11.31 -21.71 -9.00
N LEU A 134 11.78 -20.47 -8.82
CA LEU A 134 11.98 -19.87 -7.50
C LEU A 134 10.65 -19.67 -6.76
N ILE A 135 9.62 -19.15 -7.43
CA ILE A 135 8.27 -19.02 -6.83
C ILE A 135 7.68 -20.40 -6.50
N GLU A 136 7.93 -21.41 -7.34
CA GLU A 136 7.53 -22.79 -7.06
C GLU A 136 8.25 -23.40 -5.86
N MET A 137 9.52 -23.07 -5.67
CA MET A 137 10.26 -23.46 -4.47
C MET A 137 9.73 -22.73 -3.24
N HIS A 138 9.60 -21.40 -3.30
CA HIS A 138 9.12 -20.55 -2.19
C HIS A 138 7.74 -21.01 -1.69
N ARG A 139 6.81 -21.31 -2.60
CA ARG A 139 5.44 -21.74 -2.22
C ARG A 139 5.37 -23.11 -1.55
N ARG A 140 6.38 -23.97 -1.75
CA ARG A 140 6.38 -25.31 -1.13
C ARG A 140 6.57 -25.21 0.37
N ASP A 141 7.29 -24.18 0.83
CA ASP A 141 7.40 -23.85 2.24
C ASP A 141 6.20 -22.99 2.69
N ARG A 142 5.06 -23.64 2.86
CA ARG A 142 3.81 -22.99 3.26
C ARG A 142 3.91 -22.30 4.62
N ALA A 143 4.72 -22.84 5.53
CA ALA A 143 4.91 -22.28 6.86
C ALA A 143 5.64 -20.93 6.77
N LEU A 144 6.75 -20.88 6.03
CA LEU A 144 7.50 -19.65 5.78
C LEU A 144 6.62 -18.60 5.11
N VAL A 145 5.91 -18.98 4.03
CA VAL A 145 5.04 -18.07 3.29
C VAL A 145 3.99 -17.44 4.22
N HIS A 146 3.31 -18.26 5.01
CA HIS A 146 2.30 -17.77 5.96
C HIS A 146 2.91 -16.87 7.03
N GLU A 147 4.08 -17.23 7.58
CA GLU A 147 4.78 -16.41 8.58
C GLU A 147 5.12 -15.02 8.04
N LYS A 148 5.65 -14.95 6.81
CA LYS A 148 5.99 -13.69 6.14
C LYS A 148 4.73 -12.86 5.87
N ALA A 149 3.66 -13.49 5.38
CA ALA A 149 2.37 -12.83 5.15
C ALA A 149 1.77 -12.26 6.45
N ALA A 150 1.76 -13.04 7.52
CA ALA A 150 1.28 -12.60 8.84
C ALA A 150 2.15 -11.48 9.43
N THR A 151 3.46 -11.50 9.18
CA THR A 151 4.38 -10.44 9.61
C THR A 151 4.11 -9.13 8.87
N LEU A 152 3.88 -9.18 7.56
CA LEU A 152 3.45 -7.98 6.81
C LEU A 152 2.09 -7.48 7.30
N ALA A 153 1.12 -8.37 7.52
CA ALA A 153 -0.20 -7.99 8.02
C ALA A 153 -0.15 -7.31 9.39
N ARG A 154 0.67 -7.83 10.32
CA ARG A 154 0.90 -7.20 11.63
C ARG A 154 1.54 -5.82 11.49
N SER A 155 2.54 -5.68 10.62
CA SER A 155 3.18 -4.40 10.33
C SER A 155 2.16 -3.36 9.82
N ARG A 156 1.39 -3.72 8.78
CA ARG A 156 0.35 -2.83 8.23
C ARG A 156 -0.78 -2.54 9.19
N ARG A 157 -1.19 -3.48 10.05
CA ARG A 157 -2.23 -3.23 11.06
C ARG A 157 -1.86 -2.06 11.96
N LEU A 158 -0.61 -1.98 12.39
CA LEU A 158 -0.14 -0.88 13.22
C LEU A 158 -0.22 0.45 12.46
N ASP A 159 0.24 0.47 11.21
CA ASP A 159 0.16 1.66 10.35
C ASP A 159 -1.29 2.11 10.11
N ARG A 160 -2.21 1.15 9.87
CA ARG A 160 -3.64 1.41 9.71
C ARG A 160 -4.26 2.00 10.99
N LEU A 161 -3.95 1.44 12.16
CA LEU A 161 -4.44 1.98 13.43
C LEU A 161 -3.95 3.41 13.68
N ASN A 162 -2.70 3.69 13.32
CA ASN A 162 -2.13 5.02 13.43
C ASN A 162 -2.77 6.00 12.45
N ALA A 163 -3.06 5.58 11.22
CA ALA A 163 -3.76 6.39 10.22
C ALA A 163 -5.19 6.73 10.68
N ILE A 164 -5.98 5.72 11.08
CA ILE A 164 -7.34 5.91 11.61
C ILE A 164 -7.33 6.84 12.83
N SER A 165 -6.34 6.71 13.71
CA SER A 165 -6.23 7.59 14.88
C SER A 165 -5.96 9.05 14.51
N ARG A 166 -5.25 9.31 13.41
CA ARG A 166 -5.04 10.68 12.89
C ARG A 166 -6.31 11.24 12.28
N GLU A 167 -6.97 10.47 11.42
CA GLU A 167 -8.25 10.86 10.80
C GLU A 167 -9.31 11.15 11.87
N TYR A 168 -9.39 10.32 12.92
CA TYR A 168 -10.31 10.56 14.02
C TYR A 168 -10.03 11.90 14.74
N ARG A 169 -8.76 12.26 14.94
CA ARG A 169 -8.40 13.56 15.53
C ARG A 169 -8.77 14.72 14.61
N GLU A 170 -8.51 14.58 13.31
CA GLU A 170 -8.88 15.61 12.32
C GLU A 170 -10.40 15.81 12.28
N VAL A 171 -11.18 14.72 12.29
CA VAL A 171 -12.65 14.78 12.34
C VAL A 171 -13.14 15.40 13.66
N ASP A 172 -12.52 15.07 14.80
CA ASP A 172 -12.88 15.66 16.10
C ASP A 172 -12.57 17.17 16.13
N GLU A 173 -11.44 17.60 15.57
CA GLU A 173 -11.10 19.02 15.40
C GLU A 173 -12.11 19.75 14.51
N MET A 174 -12.50 19.15 13.38
CA MET A 174 -13.53 19.69 12.50
C MET A 174 -14.89 19.80 13.21
N LEU A 175 -15.28 18.78 13.98
CA LEU A 175 -16.53 18.79 14.74
C LEU A 175 -16.55 19.94 15.75
N ARG A 176 -15.45 20.13 16.50
CA ARG A 176 -15.32 21.26 17.45
C ARG A 176 -15.41 22.61 16.75
N ALA A 177 -14.77 22.75 15.58
CA ALA A 177 -14.85 23.99 14.80
C ALA A 177 -16.28 24.29 14.32
N ILE A 178 -17.01 23.27 13.88
CA ILE A 178 -18.43 23.39 13.48
C ILE A 178 -19.30 23.78 14.68
N GLN A 179 -19.12 23.13 15.83
CA GLN A 179 -19.85 23.44 17.06
C GLN A 179 -19.60 24.88 17.53
N ALA A 180 -18.33 25.34 17.51
CA ALA A 180 -18.00 26.72 17.84
C ALA A 180 -18.65 27.72 16.87
N ARG A 181 -18.64 27.43 15.57
CA ARG A 181 -19.32 28.25 14.55
C ARG A 181 -20.83 28.28 14.77
N HIS A 182 -21.44 27.14 15.12
CA HIS A 182 -22.86 27.07 15.44
C HIS A 182 -23.20 27.92 16.66
N ALA A 183 -22.44 27.82 17.74
CA ALA A 183 -22.62 28.63 18.95
C ALA A 183 -22.52 30.14 18.64
N ASN A 184 -21.54 30.54 17.82
CA ASN A 184 -21.42 31.93 17.37
C ASN A 184 -22.65 32.39 16.58
N LEU A 185 -23.16 31.58 15.65
CA LEU A 185 -24.36 31.91 14.89
C LEU A 185 -25.61 32.00 15.77
N GLN A 186 -25.76 31.13 16.77
CA GLN A 186 -26.86 31.23 17.74
C GLN A 186 -26.76 32.51 18.57
N GLN A 187 -25.57 32.88 19.02
CA GLN A 187 -25.35 34.12 19.75
C GLN A 187 -25.69 35.34 18.88
N ARG A 188 -25.26 35.37 17.61
CA ARG A 188 -25.61 36.44 16.67
C ARG A 188 -27.12 36.50 16.41
N LYS A 189 -27.79 35.36 16.30
CA LYS A 189 -29.25 35.29 16.14
C LYS A 189 -29.96 35.85 17.38
N ALA A 190 -29.50 35.50 18.59
CA ALA A 190 -30.06 36.02 19.83
C ALA A 190 -29.91 37.54 19.92
N LEU A 191 -28.72 38.07 19.65
CA LEU A 191 -28.47 39.51 19.62
C LEU A 191 -29.38 40.24 18.61
N MET A 192 -29.54 39.71 17.39
CA MET A 192 -30.45 40.31 16.41
C MET A 192 -31.92 40.22 16.83
N ALA A 193 -32.34 39.14 17.50
CA ALA A 193 -33.70 39.04 18.00
C ALA A 193 -33.99 40.06 19.10
N ASP A 194 -33.00 40.32 19.98
CA ASP A 194 -33.08 41.33 21.04
C ASP A 194 -33.00 42.76 20.47
N GLU A 195 -32.15 43.01 19.46
CA GLU A 195 -32.09 44.29 18.73
C GLU A 195 -33.41 44.56 17.99
N TRP A 196 -34.00 43.55 17.36
CA TRP A 196 -35.28 43.68 16.69
C TRP A 196 -36.43 43.91 17.68
N ALA A 197 -36.38 43.30 18.86
CA ALA A 197 -37.30 43.59 19.96
C ALA A 197 -37.15 45.03 20.48
N PHE A 198 -35.93 45.58 20.47
CA PHE A 198 -35.67 46.98 20.82
C PHE A 198 -36.20 47.95 19.76
N GLU A 199 -35.97 47.71 18.47
CA GLU A 199 -36.54 48.53 17.39
C GLU A 199 -38.08 48.51 17.40
N THR A 200 -38.68 47.32 17.59
CA THR A 200 -40.14 47.19 17.68
C THR A 200 -40.70 47.93 18.91
N ALA A 201 -39.98 47.91 20.04
CA ALA A 201 -40.36 48.67 21.23
C ALA A 201 -40.21 50.19 21.08
N ILE A 202 -39.32 50.66 20.19
CA ILE A 202 -39.22 52.09 19.82
C ILE A 202 -40.42 52.48 18.95
N ASP A 203 -40.79 51.65 17.98
CA ASP A 203 -41.94 51.93 17.10
C ASP A 203 -43.29 51.85 17.83
N GLU A 204 -43.40 51.01 18.87
CA GLU A 204 -44.58 50.90 19.73
C GLU A 204 -44.62 51.93 20.87
N ALA A 205 -43.50 52.58 21.18
CA ALA A 205 -43.48 53.66 22.16
C ALA A 205 -44.11 54.91 21.55
N GLU A 206 -45.28 55.33 22.07
CA GLU A 206 -45.91 56.58 21.64
C GLU A 206 -44.92 57.76 21.78
N PRO A 207 -44.85 58.66 20.78
CA PRO A 207 -43.95 59.80 20.84
C PRO A 207 -44.27 60.63 22.07
N ILE A 208 -43.26 60.88 22.91
CA ILE A 208 -43.38 61.75 24.08
C ILE A 208 -43.76 63.14 23.55
N SER A 209 -45.03 63.53 23.72
CA SER A 209 -45.49 64.89 23.51
C SER A 209 -44.91 65.75 24.62
N VAL A 210 -43.81 66.44 24.31
CA VAL A 210 -43.29 67.48 25.20
C VAL A 210 -44.16 68.72 25.00
N ASP A 211 -45.15 68.88 25.87
CA ASP A 211 -45.88 70.14 25.98
C ASP A 211 -44.91 71.20 26.49
N TYR A 212 -44.46 72.07 25.59
CA TYR A 212 -43.82 73.33 25.96
C TYR A 212 -44.89 74.23 26.58
N LEU A 213 -45.03 74.15 27.91
CA LEU A 213 -45.71 75.18 28.68
C LEU A 213 -44.84 76.44 28.62
N GLY A 214 -45.41 77.49 28.02
CA GLY A 214 -44.79 78.80 27.82
C GLY A 214 -44.61 79.65 29.06
#